data_AF-A0A2U0SFV3-F1
#
_entry.id   AF-A0A2U0SFV3-F1
#
_cell.length_a   1.000
_cell.length_b   1.000
_cell.length_c   1.000
_cell.angle_alpha   90.00
_cell.angle_beta   90.00
_cell.angle_gamma   90.00
#
_symmetry.space_group_name_H-M   'P 1'
#
loop_
_entity.id
_entity.type
_entity.pdbx_description
1 polymer ?
#
loop_
_entity_poly.entity_id
_entity_poly.type
_entity_poly.pdbx_seq_one_letter_code
_entity_poly.pdbx_strand_id
1 'polypeptide(L)'
;MVQTVERWRTAHLGKRGDRARINGQPVWQREWRWIDKKTVRLPHPLHTSDMFSFMICEIGPVTAPARFAAAQVEPDLWAFYVPD
;
A
#
# COMPACT_ATOMS: atom_id res chain seq x y z
N MET A 1 -1.58 26.20 6.81
CA MET A 1 -1.16 25.09 5.94
C MET A 1 -2.34 24.11 5.89
N VAL A 2 -2.99 23.95 4.74
CA VAL A 2 -4.10 22.99 4.61
C VAL A 2 -3.45 21.62 4.48
N GLN A 3 -3.56 20.78 5.52
CA GLN A 3 -3.23 19.36 5.39
C GLN A 3 -4.26 18.75 4.44
N THR A 4 -3.88 18.57 3.19
CA THR A 4 -4.66 17.73 2.28
C THR A 4 -4.66 16.34 2.88
N VAL A 5 -5.82 15.86 3.35
CA VAL A 5 -5.96 14.47 3.79
C VAL A 5 -5.86 13.64 2.52
N GLU A 6 -4.67 13.10 2.25
CA GLU A 6 -4.45 12.14 1.16
C GLU A 6 -5.47 11.01 1.36
N ARG A 7 -6.41 10.88 0.42
CA ARG A 7 -7.43 9.84 0.46
C ARG A 7 -6.81 8.59 -0.13
N TRP A 8 -7.08 7.46 0.51
CA TRP A 8 -6.54 6.16 0.12
C TRP A 8 -7.70 5.22 -0.16
N ARG A 9 -7.58 4.46 -1.23
CA ARG A 9 -8.56 3.42 -1.60
C ARG A 9 -7.92 2.05 -1.63
N THR A 10 -8.71 1.03 -1.29
CA THR A 10 -8.28 -0.36 -1.35
C THR A 10 -7.94 -0.70 -2.80
N ALA A 11 -6.71 -1.15 -3.02
CA ALA A 11 -6.22 -1.54 -4.35
C ALA A 11 -6.23 -3.06 -4.52
N HIS A 12 -5.79 -3.79 -3.49
CA HIS A 12 -5.69 -5.24 -3.52
C HIS A 12 -5.62 -5.84 -2.12
N LEU A 13 -6.12 -7.06 -1.98
CA LEU A 13 -5.94 -7.91 -0.81
C LEU A 13 -5.57 -9.30 -1.31
N GLY A 14 -4.41 -9.81 -0.91
CA GLY A 14 -3.96 -11.09 -1.45
C GLY A 14 -2.68 -11.61 -0.83
N LYS A 15 -2.27 -12.79 -1.29
CA LYS A 15 -1.13 -13.49 -0.72
C LYS A 15 0.19 -12.92 -1.21
N ARG A 16 1.23 -13.03 -0.39
CA ARG A 16 2.60 -12.76 -0.84
C ARG A 16 2.92 -13.59 -2.09
N GLY A 17 3.45 -12.94 -3.12
CA GLY A 17 3.86 -13.58 -4.37
C GLY A 17 2.73 -13.83 -5.37
N ASP A 18 1.51 -13.34 -5.10
CA ASP A 18 0.42 -13.40 -6.06
C ASP A 18 0.64 -12.46 -7.28
N ARG A 19 -0.41 -12.25 -8.07
CA ARG A 19 -0.35 -11.42 -9.30
C ARG A 19 -0.75 -9.96 -9.06
N ALA A 20 -0.70 -9.46 -7.82
CA ALA A 20 -1.05 -8.08 -7.49
C ALA A 20 -0.26 -7.06 -8.34
N ARG A 21 -0.97 -6.05 -8.85
CA ARG A 21 -0.38 -4.97 -9.64
C ARG A 21 -0.79 -3.62 -9.08
N ILE A 22 0.18 -2.73 -8.87
CA ILE A 22 -0.04 -1.34 -8.47
C ILE A 22 0.35 -0.45 -9.64
N ASN A 23 -0.57 0.37 -10.14
CA ASN A 23 -0.40 1.16 -11.36
C ASN A 23 0.18 0.34 -12.53
N GLY A 24 -0.31 -0.88 -12.71
CA GLY A 24 0.15 -1.81 -13.74
C GLY A 24 1.49 -2.50 -13.46
N GLN A 25 2.21 -2.19 -12.37
CA GLN A 25 3.48 -2.83 -12.03
C GLN A 25 3.30 -4.03 -11.10
N PRO A 26 3.97 -5.19 -11.34
CA PRO A 26 3.85 -6.38 -10.50
C PRO A 26 4.52 -6.16 -9.14
N VAL A 27 3.74 -5.95 -8.08
CA VAL A 27 4.24 -5.42 -6.80
C VAL A 27 5.27 -6.35 -6.16
N TRP A 28 5.06 -7.66 -6.21
CA TRP A 28 5.94 -8.65 -5.59
C TRP A 28 7.27 -8.89 -6.33
N GLN A 29 7.36 -8.49 -7.59
CA GLN A 29 8.56 -8.67 -8.43
C GLN A 29 9.43 -7.41 -8.47
N ARG A 30 9.11 -6.41 -7.65
CA ARG A 30 9.81 -5.13 -7.57
C ARG A 30 10.36 -4.93 -6.17
N GLU A 31 11.47 -4.22 -6.09
CA GLU A 31 11.99 -3.73 -4.82
C GLU A 31 11.07 -2.65 -4.29
N TRP A 32 10.66 -2.80 -3.03
CA TRP A 32 9.84 -1.82 -2.33
C TRP A 32 10.74 -0.83 -1.62
N ARG A 33 10.54 0.46 -1.88
CA ARG A 33 11.23 1.55 -1.19
C ARG A 33 10.27 2.16 -0.17
N TRP A 34 10.55 1.98 1.12
CA TRP A 34 9.78 2.63 2.18
C TRP A 34 10.17 4.11 2.26
N ILE A 35 9.22 4.99 1.96
CA ILE A 35 9.44 6.44 1.92
C ILE A 35 9.56 6.98 3.33
N ASP A 36 10.72 7.52 3.71
CA ASP A 36 10.95 8.25 4.96
C ASP A 36 10.45 7.55 6.24
N LYS A 37 10.32 6.22 6.23
CA LYS A 37 9.67 5.43 7.29
C LYS A 37 8.23 5.88 7.61
N LYS A 38 7.57 6.58 6.68
CA LYS A 38 6.20 7.09 6.84
C LYS A 38 5.18 5.95 6.83
N THR A 39 4.18 6.09 7.67
CA THR A 39 3.02 5.21 7.68
C THR A 39 1.73 6.00 7.57
N VAL A 40 0.66 5.32 7.14
CA VAL A 40 -0.70 5.85 7.13
C VAL A 40 -1.62 4.90 7.90
N ARG A 41 -2.56 5.45 8.68
CA ARG A 41 -3.58 4.66 9.37
C ARG A 41 -4.80 4.51 8.48
N LEU A 42 -5.12 3.28 8.12
CA LEU A 42 -6.21 2.91 7.21
C LEU A 42 -7.02 1.74 7.77
N PRO A 43 -8.29 1.58 7.37
CA PRO A 43 -9.11 0.46 7.84
C PRO A 43 -8.55 -0.90 7.38
N HIS A 44 -8.79 -1.94 8.15
CA HIS A 44 -8.55 -3.31 7.70
C HIS A 44 -9.53 -3.65 6.57
N PRO A 45 -9.09 -4.16 5.41
CA PRO A 45 -9.99 -4.36 4.26
C PRO A 45 -11.15 -5.33 4.51
N LEU A 46 -10.99 -6.29 5.43
CA LEU A 46 -12.03 -7.25 5.81
C LEU A 46 -12.76 -6.89 7.12
N HIS A 47 -12.19 -5.97 7.92
CA HIS A 47 -12.69 -5.61 9.24
C HIS A 47 -12.64 -4.09 9.36
N THR A 48 -13.48 -3.39 8.60
CA THR A 48 -13.33 -1.95 8.35
C THR A 48 -13.47 -1.05 9.59
N SER A 49 -13.92 -1.61 10.71
CA SER A 49 -13.94 -0.94 12.02
C SER A 49 -12.55 -0.85 12.67
N ASP A 50 -11.61 -1.72 12.27
CA ASP A 50 -10.26 -1.78 12.80
C ASP A 50 -9.31 -0.95 11.95
N MET A 51 -8.47 -0.15 12.60
CA MET A 51 -7.48 0.69 11.92
C MET A 51 -6.08 0.10 12.08
N PHE A 52 -5.37 -0.05 10.95
CA PHE A 52 -4.02 -0.59 10.87
C PHE A 52 -3.03 0.47 10.38
N SER A 53 -1.76 0.31 10.76
CA SER A 53 -0.66 1.15 10.26
C SER A 53 -0.04 0.49 9.04
N PHE A 54 -0.09 1.19 7.91
CA PHE A 54 0.45 0.73 6.63
C PHE A 54 1.72 1.51 6.28
N MET A 55 2.76 0.81 5.82
CA MET A 55 3.96 1.45 5.31
C MET A 55 3.66 2.12 3.97
N ILE A 56 4.09 3.36 3.78
CA ILE A 56 4.01 4.03 2.47
C ILE A 56 5.24 3.66 1.66
N CYS A 57 5.03 2.91 0.59
CA CYS A 57 6.07 2.37 -0.27
C CYS A 57 5.96 2.89 -1.70
N GLU A 58 7.08 2.84 -2.40
CA GLU A 58 7.18 3.06 -3.84
C GLU A 58 7.83 1.86 -4.54
N ILE A 59 7.37 1.58 -5.75
CA ILE A 59 8.01 0.66 -6.71
C ILE A 59 8.23 1.37 -8.04
N GLY A 60 9.17 0.84 -8.84
CA GLY A 60 9.45 1.33 -10.19
C GLY A 60 10.48 2.47 -10.24
N PRO A 61 10.57 3.20 -11.36
CA PRO A 61 11.55 4.27 -11.56
C PRO A 61 11.37 5.41 -10.55
N VAL A 62 12.47 6.05 -10.12
CA VAL A 62 12.43 7.19 -9.18
C VAL A 62 11.75 8.43 -9.78
N THR A 63 11.78 8.57 -11.11
CA THR A 63 11.16 9.70 -11.82
C THR A 63 9.65 9.60 -11.93
N ALA A 64 9.08 8.39 -11.82
CA ALA A 64 7.65 8.12 -11.90
C ALA A 64 7.30 6.86 -11.10
N PRO A 65 7.43 6.90 -9.77
CA PRO A 65 7.20 5.72 -8.95
C PRO A 65 5.71 5.46 -8.79
N ALA A 66 5.35 4.18 -8.65
CA ALA A 66 4.01 3.80 -8.21
C ALA A 66 4.00 3.77 -6.68
N ARG A 67 3.24 4.68 -6.06
CA ARG A 67 3.10 4.79 -4.61
C ARG A 67 1.89 4.00 -4.12
N PHE A 68 2.06 3.32 -2.98
CA PHE A 68 1.01 2.54 -2.32
C PHE A 68 1.28 2.44 -0.82
N ALA A 69 0.24 2.14 -0.04
CA ALA A 69 0.38 1.74 1.34
C ALA A 69 0.22 0.22 1.45
N ALA A 70 1.08 -0.45 2.22
CA ALA A 70 1.03 -1.90 2.39
C ALA A 70 1.27 -2.33 3.85
N ALA A 71 0.54 -3.37 4.25
CA ALA A 71 0.76 -4.07 5.51
C ALA A 71 0.40 -5.55 5.33
N GLN A 72 1.11 -6.40 6.06
CA GLN A 72 0.64 -7.74 6.33
C GLN A 72 -0.45 -7.64 7.40
N VAL A 73 -1.65 -8.07 7.06
CA VAL A 73 -2.82 -7.94 7.95
C VAL A 73 -3.22 -9.27 8.60
N GLU A 74 -2.88 -10.39 7.96
CA GLU A 74 -2.98 -11.74 8.50
C GLU A 74 -1.75 -12.55 8.06
N PRO A 75 -1.50 -13.76 8.62
CA PRO A 75 -0.47 -14.66 8.10
C PRO A 75 -0.61 -14.85 6.58
N ASP A 76 0.48 -14.57 5.86
CA ASP A 76 0.59 -14.53 4.40
C ASP A 76 -0.34 -13.58 3.62
N LEU A 77 -1.25 -12.86 4.28
CA LEU A 77 -2.20 -11.95 3.64
C LEU A 77 -1.74 -10.49 3.74
N TRP A 78 -1.63 -9.85 2.59
CA TRP A 78 -1.20 -8.48 2.45
C TRP A 78 -2.31 -7.61 1.88
N ALA A 79 -2.50 -6.46 2.50
CA ALA A 79 -3.43 -5.44 2.08
C ALA A 79 -2.67 -4.27 1.43
N PHE A 80 -3.22 -3.77 0.34
CA PHE A 80 -2.65 -2.69 -0.47
C PHE A 80 -3.67 -1.58 -0.66
N TYR A 81 -3.23 -0.35 -0.47
CA TYR A 81 -3.98 0.86 -0.77
C TYR A 81 -3.21 1.72 -1.75
N VAL A 82 -3.90 2.46 -2.60
CA VAL A 82 -3.30 3.50 -3.44
C VAL A 82 -3.88 4.86 -3.10
N PRO A 83 -3.12 5.95 -3.25
CA PRO A 83 -3.68 7.30 -3.18
C PRO A 83 -4.80 7.46 -4.23
N ASP A 84 -5.86 8.18 -3.86
CA ASP A 84 -6.90 8.68 -4.78
C ASP A 84 -6.40 9.87 -5.61
#